data_AF-A0A151ADP9-F1
#
_entry.id   AF-A0A151ADP9-F1
#
_cell.length_a   1.000
_cell.length_b   1.000
_cell.length_c   1.000
_cell.angle_alpha   90.00
_cell.angle_beta   90.00
_cell.angle_gamma   90.00
#
_symmetry.space_group_name_H-M   'P 1'
#
loop_
_entity.id
_entity.type
_entity.pdbx_description
1 polymer ?
#
loop_
_entity_poly.entity_id
_entity_poly.type
_entity_poly.pdbx_seq_one_letter_code
_entity_poly.pdbx_strand_id
1 'polypeptide(L)' 'MVDEHAAETDGRVSRYDLLLGLIPGVYALGIAAQTLVSISLPVVLVLASVVAATGVFDALVVHPPA' A
#
# COMPACT_ATOMS: atom_id res chain seq x y z
N MET A 1 -33.12 17.12 16.12
CA MET A 1 -32.55 16.02 16.92
C MET A 1 -31.42 15.47 16.09
N VAL A 2 -30.24 16.01 16.35
CA VAL A 2 -28.98 15.72 15.67
C VAL A 2 -28.29 14.76 16.61
N ASP A 3 -28.42 13.46 16.37
CA ASP A 3 -27.74 12.45 17.16
C ASP A 3 -26.95 11.53 16.24
N GLU A 4 -25.68 11.41 16.62
CA GLU A 4 -24.73 10.34 16.30
C GLU A 4 -24.09 10.34 14.90
N HIS A 5 -23.44 11.46 14.57
CA HIS A 5 -22.19 11.46 13.78
C HIS A 5 -20.98 10.83 14.53
N ALA A 6 -21.23 10.06 15.58
CA ALA A 6 -20.20 9.38 16.36
C ALA A 6 -20.05 7.94 15.85
N ALA A 7 -19.80 7.77 14.55
CA ALA A 7 -18.94 6.68 14.15
C ALA A 7 -17.58 7.04 14.76
N GLU A 8 -17.32 6.46 15.93
CA GLU A 8 -16.03 6.44 16.59
C GLU A 8 -15.06 5.73 15.63
N THR A 9 -14.57 6.47 14.65
CA THR A 9 -13.46 6.06 13.81
C THR A 9 -12.27 6.08 14.75
N ASP A 10 -12.04 4.93 15.40
CA ASP A 10 -10.81 4.63 16.11
C ASP A 10 -9.66 5.18 15.25
N GLY A 11 -8.94 6.18 15.75
CA GLY A 11 -7.93 6.95 15.01
C GLY A 11 -6.70 6.11 14.61
N ARG A 12 -6.82 4.79 14.62
CA ARG A 12 -5.85 3.81 14.18
C ARG A 12 -6.10 3.53 12.71
N VAL A 13 -5.28 4.13 11.86
CA VAL A 13 -5.15 3.75 10.45
C VAL A 13 -5.11 2.22 10.37
N SER A 14 -6.08 1.61 9.69
CA SER A 14 -6.11 0.17 9.52
C SER A 14 -4.90 -0.26 8.69
N ARG A 15 -4.33 -1.43 8.96
CA ARG A 15 -3.23 -1.95 8.13
C ARG A 15 -3.64 -2.08 6.67
N TYR A 16 -4.93 -2.30 6.42
CA TYR A 16 -5.49 -2.32 5.06
C TYR A 16 -5.45 -0.95 4.39
N ASP A 17 -5.70 0.14 5.12
CA ASP A 17 -5.55 1.50 4.59
C ASP A 17 -4.09 1.78 4.26
N LEU A 18 -3.16 1.24 5.08
CA LEU A 18 -1.74 1.33 4.83
C LEU A 18 -1.33 0.55 3.56
N LEU A 19 -1.85 -0.66 3.35
CA LEU A 19 -1.63 -1.43 2.12
C LEU A 19 -2.24 -0.76 0.90
N LEU A 20 -3.43 -0.20 1.06
CA LEU A 20 -4.13 0.54 0.00
C LEU A 20 -3.32 1.75 -0.45
N GLY A 21 -2.58 2.39 0.46
CA GLY A 21 -1.60 3.43 0.13
C GLY A 21 -0.25 2.89 -0.37
N LEU A 22 0.21 1.76 0.18
CA LEU A 22 1.50 1.14 -0.15
C LEU A 22 1.58 0.73 -1.61
N ILE A 23 0.55 0.03 -2.12
CA ILE A 23 0.53 -0.50 -3.49
C ILE A 23 0.73 0.63 -4.51
N PRO A 24 -0.12 1.68 -4.60
CA PRO A 24 0.12 2.77 -5.53
C PRO A 24 1.42 3.53 -5.21
N GLY A 25 1.80 3.62 -3.92
CA GLY A 25 3.04 4.25 -3.48
C GLY A 25 4.29 3.61 -4.06
N VAL A 26 4.40 2.27 -4.04
CA VAL A 26 5.59 1.57 -4.55
C VAL A 26 5.72 1.66 -6.07
N TYR A 27 4.60 1.66 -6.80
CA TYR A 27 4.62 1.90 -8.24
C TYR A 27 5.00 3.35 -8.57
N ALA A 28 4.44 4.34 -7.86
CA ALA A 28 4.79 5.74 -8.06
C ALA A 28 6.28 6.00 -7.76
N LEU A 29 6.80 5.44 -6.68
CA LEU A 29 8.21 5.53 -6.31
C LEU A 29 9.11 4.85 -7.36
N GLY A 30 8.71 3.68 -7.87
CA GLY A 30 9.43 2.99 -8.93
C GLY A 30 9.52 3.82 -10.21
N ILE A 31 8.42 4.43 -10.63
CA ILE A 31 8.39 5.34 -11.80
C ILE A 31 9.23 6.59 -11.55
N ALA A 32 9.19 7.18 -10.36
CA ALA A 32 10.06 8.29 -10.01
C ALA A 32 11.55 7.88 -10.09
N ALA A 33 11.92 6.74 -9.50
CA ALA A 33 13.29 6.22 -9.52
C ALA A 33 13.78 5.89 -10.95
N GLN A 34 12.89 5.43 -11.82
CA GLN A 34 13.19 5.23 -13.23
C GLN A 34 13.74 6.50 -13.88
N THR A 35 13.13 7.65 -13.60
CA THR A 35 13.56 8.93 -14.20
C THR A 35 14.97 9.34 -13.77
N LEU A 36 15.43 8.87 -12.61
CA LEU A 36 16.77 9.15 -12.09
C LEU A 36 17.83 8.16 -12.59
N VAL A 37 17.48 6.87 -12.71
CA VAL A 37 18.46 5.78 -12.90
C VAL A 37 18.38 5.14 -14.30
N SER A 38 17.41 5.56 -15.14
CA SER A 38 17.24 5.05 -16.52
C SER A 38 17.06 3.53 -16.60
N ILE A 39 16.44 2.93 -15.59
CA ILE A 39 16.09 1.50 -15.54
C ILE A 39 14.90 1.26 -16.47
N SER A 40 14.83 0.08 -17.10
CA SER A 40 13.71 -0.24 -17.99
C SER A 40 12.38 -0.29 -17.22
N LEU A 41 11.31 0.23 -17.84
CA LEU A 41 9.96 0.24 -17.25
C LEU A 41 9.50 -1.16 -16.83
N PRO A 42 9.73 -2.24 -17.62
CA PRO A 42 9.33 -3.59 -17.22
C PRO A 42 10.01 -4.04 -15.92
N VAL A 43 11.29 -3.73 -15.73
CA VAL A 43 12.03 -4.09 -14.50
C VAL A 43 11.43 -3.37 -13.29
N VAL A 44 11.13 -2.09 -13.43
CA VAL A 44 10.49 -1.28 -12.38
C VAL A 44 9.14 -1.86 -11.98
N LEU A 45 8.31 -2.23 -12.96
CA LEU A 45 7.00 -2.83 -12.71
C LEU A 45 7.11 -4.18 -12.04
N VAL A 46 8.06 -5.03 -12.45
CA VAL A 46 8.31 -6.32 -11.79
C VAL A 46 8.72 -6.12 -10.33
N LEU A 47 9.67 -5.23 -10.05
CA LEU A 47 10.12 -4.97 -8.69
C LEU A 47 8.99 -4.41 -7.81
N ALA A 48 8.24 -3.43 -8.31
CA ALA A 48 7.09 -2.87 -7.59
C ALA A 48 6.02 -3.94 -7.31
N SER A 49 5.77 -4.83 -8.28
CA SER A 49 4.82 -5.95 -8.12
C SER A 49 5.28 -6.93 -7.05
N VAL A 50 6.57 -7.26 -6.98
CA VAL A 50 7.12 -8.14 -5.93
C VAL A 50 6.91 -7.51 -4.55
N VAL A 51 7.24 -6.22 -4.38
CA VAL A 51 7.06 -5.51 -3.10
C VAL A 51 5.59 -5.45 -2.70
N ALA A 52 4.69 -5.10 -3.63
CA ALA A 52 3.26 -5.07 -3.39
C ALA A 52 2.72 -6.45 -2.99
N ALA A 53 3.13 -7.52 -3.70
CA ALA A 53 2.73 -8.88 -3.39
C ALA A 53 3.22 -9.34 -2.01
N THR A 54 4.45 -8.97 -1.61
CA THR A 54 4.96 -9.26 -0.26
C THR A 54 4.14 -8.54 0.80
N GLY A 55 3.77 -7.27 0.59
CA GLY A 55 2.91 -6.53 1.53
C GLY A 55 1.53 -7.17 1.68
N VAL A 56 0.91 -7.57 0.57
CA VAL A 56 -0.38 -8.28 0.59
C VAL A 56 -0.25 -9.63 1.31
N PHE A 57 0.81 -10.40 1.01
CA PHE A 57 1.06 -11.68 1.66
C PHE A 57 1.24 -11.54 3.17
N ASP A 58 2.04 -10.57 3.61
CA ASP A 58 2.25 -10.28 5.02
C ASP A 58 0.92 -9.98 5.74
N ALA A 59 0.11 -9.09 5.17
CA ALA A 59 -1.14 -8.69 5.78
C ALA A 59 -2.23 -9.78 5.79
N LEU A 60 -2.23 -10.66 4.79
CA LEU A 60 -3.25 -11.72 4.71
C LEU A 60 -2.83 -13.01 5.43
N VAL A 61 -1.54 -13.30 5.50
CA VAL A 61 -1.03 -14.61 5.96
C VAL A 61 -0.27 -14.50 7.28
N VAL A 62 0.68 -13.57 7.40
CA VAL A 62 1.53 -13.44 8.60
C VAL A 62 0.78 -12.70 9.71
N HIS A 63 0.05 -11.66 9.33
CA HIS A 63 -0.62 -10.75 10.24
C HIS A 63 -2.10 -10.54 9.86
N PRO A 64 -2.91 -11.62 9.80
CA PRO A 64 -4.29 -11.54 9.38
C PRO A 64 -5.11 -10.63 10.32
N PRO A 65 -6.19 -10.01 9.81
CA PRO A 65 -7.09 -9.23 10.65
C PRO A 65 -7.80 -10.15 11.63
N ALA A 66 -7.95 -9.68 12.87
CA ALA A 66 -8.77 -10.32 13.88
C ALA A 66 -10.26 -10.17 13.56
#